data_AF-A0A7Y2YM54-F1
#
_entry.id   AF-A0A7Y2YM54-F1
#
_cell.length_a   1.000
_cell.length_b   1.000
_cell.length_c   1.000
_cell.angle_alpha   90.00
_cell.angle_beta   90.00
_cell.angle_gamma   90.00
#
_symmetry.space_group_name_H-M   'P 1'
#
loop_
_entity.id
_entity.type
_entity.pdbx_description
1 polymer ?
#
loop_
_entity_poly.entity_id
_entity_poly.type
_entity_poly.pdbx_seq_one_letter_code
_entity_poly.pdbx_strand_id
1 'polypeptide(L)'
;ALFDLTVNTQNFDQSSITFYNSLADLQNNTNEIPIPEAYINSSNPEVIYAKVETAPCYEIYEFQLLIENCPPHIPEGFSPNGDSINDWFNIQGLYNIFTAHQLQIYNRYGTLIFVGNNDSPWNGIPNRGITNMGKPVPVGVYYYILQLNDPNYKPITGWVYVNY
;
A
#
# COMPACT_ATOMS: atom_id res chain seq x y z
N ALA A 1 14.18 -4.65 1.01
CA ALA A 1 13.95 -4.14 -0.36
C ALA A 1 15.26 -3.55 -0.87
N LEU A 2 15.45 -3.56 -2.19
CA LEU A 2 16.63 -3.00 -2.84
C LEU A 2 16.40 -1.51 -3.09
N PHE A 3 17.36 -0.68 -2.71
CA PHE A 3 17.34 0.77 -2.87
C PHE A 3 18.62 1.26 -3.56
N ASP A 4 18.46 2.28 -4.39
CA ASP A 4 19.56 3.11 -4.86
C ASP A 4 19.57 4.41 -4.06
N LEU A 5 20.52 4.53 -3.13
CA LEU A 5 20.66 5.68 -2.23
C LEU A 5 21.07 6.96 -2.96
N THR A 6 21.61 6.84 -4.18
CA THR A 6 22.12 7.97 -4.96
C THR A 6 21.02 8.72 -5.73
N VAL A 7 19.80 8.15 -5.79
CA VAL A 7 18.64 8.77 -6.47
C VAL A 7 18.26 10.11 -5.85
N ASN A 8 18.39 10.25 -4.54
CA ASN A 8 18.04 11.49 -3.83
C ASN A 8 19.20 12.51 -3.77
N THR A 9 20.36 12.19 -4.35
CA THR A 9 21.56 13.03 -4.29
C THR A 9 22.01 13.56 -5.65
N GLN A 10 21.14 13.50 -6.67
CA GLN A 10 21.44 13.90 -8.05
C GLN A 10 21.89 15.37 -8.22
N ASN A 11 21.61 16.23 -7.24
CA ASN A 11 22.03 17.63 -7.25
C ASN A 11 23.47 17.84 -6.78
N PHE A 12 24.11 16.80 -6.25
CA PHE A 12 25.48 16.83 -5.75
C PHE A 12 26.40 16.04 -6.68
N ASP A 13 27.70 16.30 -6.60
CA ASP A 13 28.69 15.43 -7.21
C ASP A 13 28.68 14.09 -6.48
N GLN A 14 28.17 13.04 -7.12
CA GLN A 14 28.05 11.71 -6.51
C GLN A 14 29.39 11.16 -6.00
N SER A 15 30.52 11.58 -6.58
CA SER A 15 31.86 11.16 -6.15
C SER A 15 32.31 11.77 -4.82
N SER A 16 31.58 12.79 -4.33
CA SER A 16 31.83 13.47 -3.06
C SER A 16 30.98 12.93 -1.91
N ILE A 17 30.16 11.89 -2.14
CA ILE A 17 29.15 11.43 -1.19
C ILE A 17 29.49 10.04 -0.67
N THR A 18 29.48 9.88 0.65
CA THR A 18 29.54 8.57 1.31
C THR A 18 28.30 8.38 2.20
N PHE A 19 27.85 7.14 2.36
CA PHE A 19 26.61 6.81 3.08
C PHE A 19 26.88 5.91 4.28
N TYR A 20 26.10 6.09 5.35
CA TYR A 20 26.25 5.36 6.61
C TYR A 20 24.89 5.02 7.24
N ASN A 21 24.85 3.93 8.01
CA ASN A 21 23.67 3.52 8.78
C ASN A 21 23.54 4.22 10.15
N SER A 22 24.57 4.93 10.60
CA SER A 22 24.53 5.68 11.85
C SER A 22 25.32 6.99 11.76
N LEU A 23 24.91 7.99 12.52
CA LEU A 23 25.64 9.25 12.65
C LEU A 23 27.04 9.05 13.24
N ALA A 24 27.20 8.10 14.16
CA ALA A 24 28.48 7.79 14.78
C ALA A 24 29.48 7.20 13.77
N ASP A 25 29.00 6.31 12.90
CA ASP A 25 29.80 5.73 11.82
C ASP A 25 30.25 6.79 10.82
N LEU A 26 29.34 7.69 10.43
CA LEU A 26 29.66 8.84 9.59
C LEU A 26 30.74 9.73 10.22
N GLN A 27 30.57 10.12 11.49
CA GLN A 27 31.50 11.02 12.18
C GLN A 27 32.89 10.39 12.37
N ASN A 28 32.95 9.08 12.61
CA ASN A 28 34.20 8.34 12.78
C ASN A 28 34.78 7.80 11.46
N ASN A 29 34.08 7.97 10.34
CA ASN A 29 34.39 7.36 9.04
C ASN A 29 34.59 5.84 9.13
N THR A 30 33.68 5.17 9.83
CA THR A 30 33.65 3.71 9.98
C THR A 30 32.41 3.14 9.32
N ASN A 31 32.43 1.86 8.91
CA ASN A 31 31.27 1.14 8.37
C ASN A 31 30.51 1.88 7.24
N GLU A 32 31.25 2.47 6.30
CA GLU A 32 30.69 3.06 5.09
C GLU A 32 29.91 2.01 4.29
N ILE A 33 28.77 2.42 3.71
CA ILE A 33 27.96 1.58 2.84
C ILE A 33 28.68 1.44 1.48
N PRO A 34 29.13 0.23 1.10
CA PRO A 34 30.07 0.07 -0.02
C PRO A 34 29.41 0.09 -1.40
N ILE A 35 28.10 -0.18 -1.50
CA ILE A 35 27.36 -0.24 -2.77
C ILE A 35 26.02 0.50 -2.61
N PRO A 36 26.03 1.85 -2.65
CA PRO A 36 24.83 2.65 -2.40
C PRO A 36 23.73 2.45 -3.45
N GLU A 37 24.05 2.06 -4.68
CA GLU A 37 23.07 1.80 -5.75
C GLU A 37 22.29 0.49 -5.57
N ALA A 38 22.75 -0.37 -4.65
CA ALA A 38 22.18 -1.69 -4.38
C ALA A 38 22.05 -1.97 -2.88
N TYR A 39 21.68 -0.95 -2.12
CA TYR A 39 21.51 -1.05 -0.67
C TYR A 39 20.27 -1.89 -0.31
N ILE A 40 20.40 -2.77 0.68
CA ILE A 40 19.29 -3.57 1.20
C ILE A 40 18.98 -3.10 2.62
N ASN A 41 17.78 -2.55 2.80
CA ASN A 41 17.34 -2.07 4.10
C ASN A 41 17.10 -3.24 5.08
N SER A 42 17.43 -2.99 6.35
CA SER A 42 17.29 -3.90 7.49
C SER A 42 16.00 -3.68 8.29
N SER A 43 15.43 -2.47 8.19
CA SER A 43 14.21 -2.07 8.90
C SER A 43 13.36 -1.14 8.05
N ASN A 44 12.11 -0.95 8.45
CA ASN A 44 11.19 -0.04 7.78
C ASN A 44 10.35 0.69 8.84
N PRO A 45 10.54 2.00 9.07
CA PRO A 45 11.48 2.90 8.39
C PRO A 45 12.95 2.66 8.79
N GLU A 46 13.90 2.98 7.89
CA GLU A 46 15.34 3.00 8.18
C GLU A 46 15.95 4.36 7.83
N VAL A 47 16.78 4.92 8.71
CA VAL A 47 17.45 6.20 8.47
C VAL A 47 18.82 5.95 7.85
N ILE A 48 19.14 6.69 6.79
CA ILE A 48 20.45 6.73 6.14
C ILE A 48 21.03 8.12 6.28
N TYR A 49 22.32 8.19 6.59
CA TYR A 49 23.09 9.42 6.66
C TYR A 49 24.00 9.53 5.45
N ALA A 50 23.99 10.68 4.79
CA ALA A 50 24.87 11.01 3.68
C ALA A 50 25.87 12.09 4.13
N LYS A 51 27.16 11.83 3.91
CA LYS A 51 28.25 12.78 4.10
C LYS A 51 28.63 13.34 2.75
N VAL A 52 28.57 14.67 2.58
CA VAL A 52 28.93 15.34 1.33
C VAL A 52 30.20 16.15 1.58
N GLU A 53 31.30 15.79 0.91
CA GLU A 53 32.59 16.47 1.06
C GLU A 53 32.57 17.84 0.33
N THR A 54 32.71 18.92 1.10
CA THR A 54 32.65 20.31 0.62
C THR A 54 33.80 21.12 1.20
N ALA A 55 34.92 21.24 0.47
CA ALA A 55 36.13 21.88 0.99
C ALA A 55 35.85 23.26 1.63
N PRO A 56 36.32 23.54 2.87
CA PRO A 56 37.26 22.75 3.70
C PRO A 56 36.61 21.76 4.69
N CYS A 57 35.29 21.55 4.63
CA CYS A 57 34.54 20.73 5.58
C CYS A 57 33.71 19.65 4.84
N TYR A 58 32.73 19.09 5.53
CA TYR A 58 31.69 18.27 4.94
C TYR A 58 30.34 18.67 5.51
N GLU A 59 29.29 18.38 4.77
CA GLU A 59 27.90 18.53 5.22
C GLU A 59 27.30 17.14 5.50
N ILE A 60 26.36 17.09 6.44
CA ILE A 60 25.63 15.86 6.78
C ILE A 60 24.17 16.06 6.38
N TYR A 61 23.65 15.09 5.67
CA TYR A 61 22.23 14.96 5.34
C TYR A 61 21.71 13.63 5.89
N GLU A 62 20.41 13.58 6.19
CA GLU A 62 19.72 12.33 6.55
C GLU A 62 18.43 12.19 5.77
N PHE A 63 18.04 10.95 5.49
CA PHE A 63 16.76 10.62 4.90
C PHE A 63 16.28 9.25 5.36
N GLN A 64 14.99 8.98 5.20
CA GLN A 64 14.38 7.72 5.55
C GLN A 64 14.10 6.87 4.31
N LEU A 65 14.47 5.59 4.39
CA LEU A 65 13.98 4.56 3.50
C LEU A 65 12.65 4.04 4.03
N LEU A 66 11.64 4.11 3.19
CA LEU A 66 10.29 3.62 3.47
C LEU A 66 9.96 2.51 2.48
N ILE A 67 9.42 1.41 3.00
CA ILE A 67 8.75 0.39 2.21
C ILE A 67 7.26 0.54 2.48
N GLU A 68 6.49 0.75 1.42
CA GLU A 68 5.05 0.80 1.49
C GLU A 68 4.44 -0.43 0.81
N ASN A 69 3.30 -0.86 1.32
CA ASN A 69 2.49 -1.86 0.66
C ASN A 69 1.94 -1.28 -0.65
N CYS A 70 1.98 -2.04 -1.75
CA CYS A 70 1.38 -1.59 -3.01
C CYS A 70 -0.14 -1.44 -2.88
N PRO A 71 -0.77 -0.44 -3.53
CA PRO A 71 -2.21 -0.27 -3.46
C PRO A 71 -2.92 -1.45 -4.12
N PRO A 72 -4.09 -1.87 -3.60
CA PRO A 72 -4.86 -2.94 -4.21
C PRO A 72 -5.47 -2.51 -5.54
N HIS A 73 -5.63 -3.45 -6.48
CA HIS A 73 -6.34 -3.20 -7.73
C HIS A 73 -7.81 -3.58 -7.58
N ILE A 74 -8.66 -2.56 -7.60
CA ILE A 74 -10.11 -2.68 -7.39
C ILE A 74 -10.79 -2.79 -8.75
N PRO A 75 -11.48 -3.91 -9.07
CA PRO A 75 -12.19 -4.04 -10.33
C PRO A 75 -13.45 -3.17 -10.37
N GLU A 76 -13.86 -2.77 -11.57
CA GLU A 76 -15.07 -1.96 -11.77
C GLU A 76 -16.37 -2.79 -11.76
N GLY A 77 -16.27 -4.12 -11.81
CA GLY A 77 -17.43 -4.99 -11.75
C GLY A 77 -17.08 -6.45 -11.55
N PHE A 78 -18.11 -7.24 -11.22
CA PHE A 78 -18.02 -8.69 -11.05
C PHE A 78 -19.37 -9.35 -11.36
N SER A 79 -19.35 -10.65 -11.58
CA SER A 79 -20.49 -11.44 -12.05
C SER A 79 -20.74 -12.68 -11.18
N PRO A 80 -21.52 -12.58 -10.08
CA PRO A 80 -21.81 -13.71 -9.20
C PRO A 80 -22.86 -14.67 -9.82
N ASN A 81 -22.51 -15.30 -10.95
CA ASN A 81 -23.38 -16.20 -11.72
C ASN A 81 -23.03 -17.70 -11.56
N GLY A 82 -21.94 -18.01 -10.84
CA GLY A 82 -21.51 -19.36 -10.51
C GLY A 82 -20.65 -20.03 -11.59
N ASP A 83 -20.10 -19.27 -12.53
CA ASP A 83 -19.23 -19.78 -13.60
C ASP A 83 -17.74 -19.88 -13.20
N SER A 84 -17.41 -19.58 -11.94
CA SER A 84 -16.07 -19.49 -11.34
C SER A 84 -15.22 -18.29 -11.79
N ILE A 85 -15.75 -17.41 -12.62
CA ILE A 85 -15.05 -16.25 -13.18
C ILE A 85 -15.66 -14.97 -12.61
N ASN A 86 -14.88 -14.22 -11.82
CA ASN A 86 -15.34 -12.97 -11.19
C ASN A 86 -16.64 -13.15 -10.36
N ASP A 87 -16.81 -14.31 -9.72
CA ASP A 87 -18.01 -14.63 -8.93
C ASP A 87 -18.14 -13.85 -7.62
N TRP A 88 -17.13 -13.06 -7.28
CA TRP A 88 -17.08 -12.26 -6.08
C TRP A 88 -16.22 -11.02 -6.34
N PHE A 89 -16.34 -10.03 -5.47
CA PHE A 89 -15.61 -8.77 -5.58
C PHE A 89 -14.14 -8.96 -5.21
N ASN A 90 -13.40 -9.59 -6.13
CA ASN A 90 -12.00 -10.00 -5.96
C ASN A 90 -11.03 -8.83 -6.20
N ILE A 91 -10.78 -8.07 -5.15
CA ILE A 91 -9.81 -6.97 -5.15
C ILE A 91 -8.38 -7.55 -5.06
N GLN A 92 -7.60 -7.42 -6.14
CA GLN A 92 -6.24 -7.97 -6.20
C GLN A 92 -5.31 -7.23 -5.23
N GLY A 93 -4.46 -7.97 -4.52
CA GLY A 93 -3.55 -7.40 -3.52
C GLY A 93 -4.22 -7.12 -2.17
N LEU A 94 -5.55 -7.13 -2.07
CA LEU A 94 -6.24 -6.83 -0.82
C LEU A 94 -6.08 -7.96 0.21
N TYR A 95 -6.38 -9.18 -0.20
CA TYR A 95 -6.54 -10.34 0.69
C TYR A 95 -5.23 -11.00 1.16
N ASN A 96 -4.09 -10.58 0.59
CA ASN A 96 -2.76 -11.08 0.94
C ASN A 96 -1.85 -10.00 1.54
N ILE A 97 -2.08 -8.71 1.23
CA ILE A 97 -1.26 -7.60 1.74
C ILE A 97 -1.97 -6.90 2.91
N PHE A 98 -3.26 -6.57 2.74
CA PHE A 98 -4.03 -5.82 3.73
C PHE A 98 -5.01 -6.74 4.47
N THR A 99 -4.52 -7.77 5.14
CA THR A 99 -5.37 -8.80 5.77
C THR A 99 -6.27 -8.27 6.90
N ALA A 100 -5.94 -7.11 7.47
CA ALA A 100 -6.75 -6.44 8.48
C ALA A 100 -7.85 -5.52 7.92
N HIS A 101 -8.05 -5.47 6.59
CA HIS A 101 -8.98 -4.54 5.95
C HIS A 101 -10.45 -4.73 6.39
N GLN A 102 -11.24 -3.67 6.19
CA GLN A 102 -12.70 -3.70 6.26
C GLN A 102 -13.29 -3.18 4.96
N LEU A 103 -14.23 -3.93 4.39
CA LEU A 103 -15.00 -3.55 3.22
C LEU A 103 -16.44 -3.28 3.62
N GLN A 104 -16.96 -2.12 3.26
CA GLN A 104 -18.37 -1.75 3.42
C GLN A 104 -18.99 -1.51 2.05
N ILE A 105 -20.16 -2.08 1.78
CA ILE A 105 -20.89 -1.86 0.52
C ILE A 105 -22.24 -1.19 0.81
N TYR A 106 -22.55 -0.19 0.00
CA TYR A 106 -23.75 0.61 0.04
C TYR A 106 -24.53 0.46 -1.26
N ASN A 107 -25.86 0.45 -1.17
CA ASN A 107 -26.71 0.56 -2.35
C ASN A 107 -26.75 2.01 -2.87
N ARG A 108 -27.42 2.21 -4.02
CA ARG A 108 -27.59 3.54 -4.64
C ARG A 108 -28.31 4.60 -3.80
N TYR A 109 -28.95 4.21 -2.71
CA TYR A 109 -29.66 5.10 -1.79
C TYR A 109 -28.82 5.40 -0.52
N GLY A 110 -27.57 4.95 -0.46
CA GLY A 110 -26.70 5.15 0.70
C GLY A 110 -26.98 4.20 1.86
N THR A 111 -27.75 3.12 1.66
CA THR A 111 -27.98 2.10 2.70
C THR A 111 -26.81 1.12 2.72
N LEU A 112 -26.21 0.90 3.89
CA LEU A 112 -25.21 -0.15 4.11
C LEU A 112 -25.86 -1.53 3.97
N ILE A 113 -25.38 -2.32 3.02
CA ILE A 113 -25.91 -3.66 2.71
C ILE A 113 -24.91 -4.78 3.01
N PHE A 114 -23.63 -4.46 3.14
CA PHE A 114 -22.60 -5.46 3.45
C PHE A 114 -21.46 -4.86 4.26
N VAL A 115 -20.95 -5.63 5.22
CA VAL A 115 -19.67 -5.41 5.88
C VAL A 115 -18.89 -6.70 5.86
N GLY A 116 -17.65 -6.67 5.38
CA GLY A 116 -16.76 -7.82 5.28
C GLY A 116 -15.30 -7.47 5.54
N ASN A 117 -14.47 -8.50 5.47
CA ASN A 117 -13.03 -8.47 5.73
C ASN A 117 -12.38 -9.66 4.98
N ASN A 118 -11.17 -10.05 5.40
CA ASN A 118 -10.43 -11.14 4.78
C ASN A 118 -11.14 -12.50 4.81
N ASP A 119 -11.90 -12.78 5.86
CA ASP A 119 -12.61 -14.06 6.04
C ASP A 119 -14.03 -14.02 5.46
N SER A 120 -14.51 -12.83 5.09
CA SER A 120 -15.86 -12.58 4.59
C SER A 120 -15.79 -11.69 3.35
N PRO A 121 -15.31 -12.21 2.21
CA PRO A 121 -15.33 -11.49 0.95
C PRO A 121 -16.77 -11.30 0.45
N TRP A 122 -17.01 -10.25 -0.34
CA TRP A 122 -18.34 -9.99 -0.87
C TRP A 122 -18.59 -10.74 -2.17
N ASN A 123 -19.55 -11.65 -2.16
CA ASN A 123 -20.00 -12.44 -3.32
C ASN A 123 -21.32 -11.93 -3.91
N GLY A 124 -21.66 -10.65 -3.69
CA GLY A 124 -22.94 -10.10 -4.10
C GLY A 124 -24.11 -10.41 -3.16
N ILE A 125 -23.91 -11.13 -2.06
CA ILE A 125 -24.96 -11.37 -1.04
C ILE A 125 -24.84 -10.33 0.09
N PRO A 126 -25.93 -9.63 0.45
CA PRO A 126 -25.92 -8.68 1.55
C PRO A 126 -25.92 -9.39 2.92
N ASN A 127 -25.25 -8.80 3.90
CA ASN A 127 -25.26 -9.27 5.31
C ASN A 127 -25.66 -8.16 6.31
N ARG A 128 -26.10 -7.01 5.80
CA ARG A 128 -26.67 -5.88 6.54
C ARG A 128 -27.92 -5.37 5.82
N GLY A 129 -28.74 -4.59 6.51
CA GLY A 129 -29.95 -3.98 5.95
C GLY A 129 -31.13 -4.95 5.80
N ILE A 130 -32.21 -4.46 5.19
CA ILE A 130 -33.52 -5.16 5.07
C ILE A 130 -33.58 -6.02 3.79
N THR A 131 -32.58 -5.95 2.92
CA THR A 131 -32.58 -6.66 1.64
C THR A 131 -32.21 -8.14 1.82
N ASN A 132 -33.20 -9.03 1.63
CA ASN A 132 -33.09 -10.46 1.30
C ASN A 132 -31.79 -11.15 1.77
N MET A 133 -31.66 -11.35 3.09
CA MET A 133 -30.56 -12.13 3.68
C MET A 133 -30.45 -13.50 2.98
N GLY A 134 -29.38 -13.71 2.21
CA GLY A 134 -29.09 -14.95 1.49
C GLY A 134 -29.39 -14.95 -0.02
N LYS A 135 -29.95 -13.88 -0.61
CA LYS A 135 -30.07 -13.75 -2.07
C LYS A 135 -29.08 -12.73 -2.64
N PRO A 136 -28.58 -12.93 -3.88
CA PRO A 136 -27.78 -11.93 -4.56
C PRO A 136 -28.50 -10.59 -4.73
N VAL A 137 -27.76 -9.49 -4.69
CA VAL A 137 -28.28 -8.14 -4.89
C VAL A 137 -28.73 -7.91 -6.34
N PRO A 138 -29.71 -7.03 -6.65
CA PRO A 138 -30.07 -6.76 -8.04
C PRO A 138 -28.90 -6.25 -8.89
N VAL A 139 -28.96 -6.49 -10.21
CA VAL A 139 -28.02 -5.89 -11.18
C VAL A 139 -27.98 -4.38 -11.00
N GLY A 140 -26.78 -3.82 -10.96
CA GLY A 140 -26.60 -2.37 -10.85
C GLY A 140 -25.31 -1.95 -10.18
N VAL A 141 -25.21 -0.64 -9.96
CA VAL A 141 -24.06 0.00 -9.33
C VAL A 141 -24.24 0.02 -7.81
N TYR A 142 -23.18 -0.39 -7.12
CA TYR A 142 -23.03 -0.32 -5.68
C TYR A 142 -21.81 0.53 -5.34
N TYR A 143 -21.79 1.11 -4.15
CA TYR A 143 -20.71 1.97 -3.68
C TYR A 143 -19.97 1.28 -2.55
N TYR A 144 -18.66 1.48 -2.46
CA TYR A 144 -17.86 0.90 -1.39
C TYR A 144 -17.09 1.95 -0.60
N ILE A 145 -16.87 1.63 0.67
CA ILE A 145 -15.83 2.23 1.51
C ILE A 145 -14.90 1.08 1.92
N LEU A 146 -13.64 1.17 1.51
CA LEU A 146 -12.61 0.19 1.79
C LEU A 146 -11.57 0.81 2.73
N GLN A 147 -11.48 0.28 3.93
CA GLN A 147 -10.50 0.66 4.93
C GLN A 147 -9.40 -0.39 4.92
N LEU A 148 -8.20 -0.05 4.43
CA LEU A 148 -7.07 -0.98 4.39
C LEU A 148 -6.43 -1.21 5.77
N ASN A 149 -6.73 -0.33 6.73
CA ASN A 149 -6.17 -0.35 8.09
C ASN A 149 -4.63 -0.34 8.10
N ASP A 150 -4.05 0.37 7.14
CA ASP A 150 -2.61 0.64 7.02
C ASP A 150 -2.37 2.14 7.25
N PRO A 151 -1.36 2.54 8.05
CA PRO A 151 -1.08 3.96 8.35
C PRO A 151 -0.84 4.84 7.12
N ASN A 152 -0.37 4.26 6.01
CA ASN A 152 -0.05 5.00 4.79
C ASN A 152 -1.29 5.23 3.91
N TYR A 153 -2.43 4.64 4.25
CA TYR A 153 -3.62 4.64 3.41
C TYR A 153 -4.84 5.27 4.09
N LYS A 154 -5.45 6.24 3.40
CA LYS A 154 -6.79 6.73 3.73
C LYS A 154 -7.86 5.75 3.23
N PRO A 155 -9.08 5.77 3.79
CA PRO A 155 -10.19 4.98 3.25
C PRO A 155 -10.39 5.25 1.76
N ILE A 156 -10.46 4.18 0.98
CA ILE A 156 -10.69 4.23 -0.46
C ILE A 156 -12.20 4.13 -0.70
N THR A 157 -12.73 4.99 -1.55
CA THR A 157 -14.16 5.00 -1.88
C THR A 157 -14.34 4.94 -3.39
N GLY A 158 -15.37 4.23 -3.83
CA GLY A 158 -15.65 4.10 -5.26
C GLY A 158 -16.95 3.33 -5.50
N TRP A 159 -17.08 2.80 -6.71
CA TRP A 159 -18.24 2.04 -7.13
C TRP A 159 -17.82 0.71 -7.77
N VAL A 160 -18.76 -0.23 -7.80
CA VAL A 160 -18.62 -1.53 -8.45
C VAL A 160 -19.96 -1.92 -9.07
N TYR A 161 -19.91 -2.45 -10.29
CA TYR A 161 -21.08 -2.91 -11.03
C TYR A 161 -21.28 -4.43 -10.83
N VAL A 162 -22.48 -4.82 -10.43
CA VAL A 162 -22.88 -6.23 -10.32
C VAL A 162 -23.69 -6.62 -11.55
N ASN A 163 -23.28 -7.68 -12.24
CA ASN A 163 -23.98 -8.26 -13.39
C ASN A 163 -24.16 -9.78 -13.21
N TYR A 164 -25.03 -10.44 -13.97
CA TYR A 164 -25.17 -11.91 -13.96
C TYR A 164 -25.00 -12.50 -15.35
#